data_AF-A0A0U1P3S8-F1
#
_entry.id   AF-A0A0U1P3S8-F1
#
_cell.length_a   1.000
_cell.length_b   1.000
_cell.length_c   1.000
_cell.angle_alpha   90.00
_cell.angle_beta   90.00
_cell.angle_gamma   90.00
#
_symmetry.space_group_name_H-M   'P 1'
#
loop_
_entity.id
_entity.type
_entity.pdbx_description
1 polymer ?
#
loop_
_entity_poly.entity_id
_entity_poly.type
_entity_poly.pdbx_seq_one_letter_code
_entity_poly.pdbx_strand_id
1 'polypeptide(L)'
;MFYCLYVFRENIYYIEQEDVIVIFENEGKQLTIFDIVSKKDFCIEDILNKITTKDTSVVHFYFTPDDKNFDCQSTTFKGSETLFIRTKGKIEFPREFKHPLTLQA
;
A
#
# COMPACT_ATOMS: atom_id res chain seq x y z
N MET A 1 -9.47 -9.45 -7.83
CA MET A 1 -9.15 -9.68 -6.40
C MET A 1 -9.14 -11.17 -6.00
N PHE A 2 -9.04 -12.13 -6.94
CA PHE A 2 -8.95 -13.55 -6.59
C PHE A 2 -7.63 -13.85 -5.88
N TYR A 3 -6.49 -13.45 -6.46
CA TYR A 3 -5.14 -13.63 -5.89
C TYR A 3 -5.02 -13.12 -4.45
N CYS A 4 -5.59 -11.94 -4.19
CA CYS A 4 -5.56 -11.31 -2.86
C CYS A 4 -6.16 -12.20 -1.76
N LEU A 5 -7.25 -12.91 -2.07
CA LEU A 5 -7.95 -13.76 -1.10
C LEU A 5 -7.21 -15.07 -0.81
N TYR A 6 -6.23 -15.47 -1.63
CA TYR A 6 -5.40 -16.65 -1.39
C TYR A 6 -4.08 -16.29 -0.71
N VAL A 7 -3.42 -15.23 -1.15
CA VAL A 7 -2.06 -14.88 -0.70
C VAL A 7 -2.08 -14.04 0.57
N PHE A 8 -3.02 -13.10 0.70
CA PHE A 8 -3.07 -12.18 1.84
C PHE A 8 -4.18 -12.52 2.83
N ARG A 9 -4.76 -13.73 2.78
CA ARG A 9 -5.98 -14.08 3.51
C ARG A 9 -5.95 -13.71 5.01
N GLU A 10 -4.83 -13.95 5.66
CA GLU A 10 -4.63 -13.69 7.10
C GLU A 10 -4.17 -12.24 7.39
N ASN A 11 -3.96 -11.45 6.35
CA ASN A 11 -3.38 -10.12 6.40
C ASN A 11 -4.39 -9.03 5.98
N ILE A 12 -5.70 -9.33 5.94
CA ILE A 12 -6.77 -8.39 5.59
C ILE A 12 -7.51 -7.96 6.86
N TYR A 13 -7.48 -6.66 7.15
CA TYR A 13 -8.08 -6.08 8.34
C TYR A 13 -9.06 -4.97 7.95
N TYR A 14 -10.17 -4.87 8.66
CA TYR A 14 -11.14 -3.79 8.50
C TYR A 14 -11.06 -2.85 9.70
N ILE A 15 -10.85 -1.56 9.43
CA ILE A 15 -10.85 -0.52 10.45
C ILE A 15 -12.19 0.21 10.39
N GLU A 16 -13.06 -0.12 11.34
CA GLU A 16 -14.47 0.30 11.31
C GLU A 16 -14.66 1.81 11.36
N GLN A 17 -13.86 2.53 12.14
CA GLN A 17 -14.07 3.97 12.30
C GLN A 17 -13.75 4.77 11.02
N GLU A 18 -12.74 4.35 10.27
CA GLU A 18 -12.38 4.96 8.98
C GLU A 18 -13.17 4.33 7.83
N ASP A 19 -13.83 3.18 8.01
CA ASP A 19 -14.49 2.39 6.95
C ASP A 19 -13.50 2.04 5.82
N VAL A 20 -12.36 1.48 6.23
CA VAL A 20 -11.23 1.15 5.34
C VAL A 20 -10.79 -0.29 5.56
N ILE A 21 -10.47 -0.98 4.45
CA ILE A 21 -9.76 -2.26 4.48
C ILE A 21 -8.28 -1.99 4.32
N VAL A 22 -7.46 -2.49 5.24
CA VAL A 22 -6.01 -2.41 5.18
C VAL A 22 -5.46 -3.82 5.04
N ILE A 23 -4.59 -4.01 4.04
CA ILE A 23 -3.93 -5.28 3.80
C ILE A 23 -2.48 -5.12 4.24
N PHE A 24 -2.11 -5.69 5.38
CA PHE A 24 -0.80 -5.46 5.98
C PHE A 24 -0.31 -6.65 6.81
N GLU A 25 1.00 -6.67 7.04
CA GLU A 25 1.67 -7.64 7.88
C GLU A 25 2.65 -6.91 8.82
N ASN A 26 2.79 -7.42 10.04
CA ASN A 26 3.71 -6.86 11.03
C ASN A 26 4.76 -7.92 11.38
N GLU A 27 6.02 -7.66 11.03
CA GLU A 27 7.16 -8.53 11.30
C GLU A 27 8.15 -7.81 12.20
N GLY A 28 8.05 -8.08 13.51
CA GLY A 28 8.92 -7.49 14.52
C GLY A 28 8.76 -5.97 14.63
N LYS A 29 9.69 -5.22 14.03
CA LYS A 29 9.70 -3.75 14.05
C LYS A 29 9.26 -3.12 12.72
N GLN A 30 8.96 -3.96 11.72
CA GLN A 30 8.58 -3.52 10.40
C GLN A 30 7.10 -3.79 10.16
N LEU A 31 6.38 -2.75 9.77
CA LEU A 31 5.02 -2.84 9.26
C LEU A 31 5.07 -2.78 7.72
N THR A 32 4.57 -3.80 7.05
CA THR A 32 4.46 -3.83 5.59
C THR A 32 3.00 -3.68 5.19
N ILE A 33 2.69 -2.62 4.44
CA ILE A 33 1.33 -2.35 3.94
C ILE A 33 1.30 -2.66 2.44
N PHE A 34 0.50 -3.65 2.07
CA PHE A 34 0.35 -4.11 0.69
C PHE A 34 -0.65 -3.26 -0.09
N ASP A 35 -1.73 -2.83 0.56
CA ASP A 35 -2.78 -2.01 -0.04
C ASP A 35 -3.72 -1.41 1.02
N ILE A 36 -4.42 -0.34 0.64
CA ILE A 36 -5.46 0.31 1.43
C ILE A 36 -6.66 0.57 0.52
N VAL A 37 -7.79 -0.07 0.83
CA VAL A 37 -9.00 -0.04 -0.01
C VAL A 37 -10.12 0.66 0.74
N SER A 38 -10.64 1.73 0.15
CA SER A 38 -11.74 2.51 0.70
C SER A 38 -12.72 2.93 -0.39
N LYS A 39 -13.98 3.17 -0.01
CA LYS A 39 -15.00 3.79 -0.87
C LYS A 39 -15.05 5.31 -0.76
N LYS A 40 -14.38 5.88 0.23
CA LYS A 40 -14.34 7.31 0.54
C LYS A 40 -12.90 7.75 0.80
N ASP A 41 -12.66 9.04 0.73
CA ASP A 41 -11.36 9.59 1.10
C ASP A 41 -11.04 9.27 2.58
N PHE A 42 -9.77 9.05 2.87
CA PHE A 42 -9.27 8.73 4.20
C PHE A 42 -7.95 9.43 4.46
N CYS A 43 -7.61 9.60 5.73
CA CYS A 43 -6.31 10.08 6.16
C CYS A 43 -5.41 8.88 6.47
N ILE A 44 -4.26 8.76 5.80
CA ILE A 44 -3.36 7.64 6.01
C ILE A 44 -2.68 7.71 7.39
N GLU A 45 -2.50 8.90 7.98
CA GLU A 45 -2.02 9.08 9.36
C GLU A 45 -2.96 8.42 10.37
N ASP A 46 -4.27 8.57 10.22
CA ASP A 46 -5.27 7.96 11.11
C ASP A 46 -5.20 6.42 11.05
N ILE A 47 -4.95 5.88 9.86
CA ILE A 47 -4.74 4.44 9.65
C ILE A 47 -3.46 4.00 10.36
N LEU A 48 -2.33 4.68 10.10
CA LEU A 48 -1.04 4.34 10.69
C LEU A 48 -1.08 4.37 12.22
N ASN A 49 -1.75 5.37 12.81
CA ASN A 49 -1.93 5.48 14.26
C ASN A 49 -2.64 4.26 14.89
N LYS A 50 -3.41 3.50 14.10
CA LYS A 50 -4.15 2.32 14.58
C LYS A 50 -3.43 1.00 14.38
N ILE A 51 -2.63 0.89 13.32
CA ILE A 51 -1.99 -0.36 12.92
C ILE A 51 -0.53 -0.45 13.33
N THR A 52 0.12 0.68 13.64
CA THR A 52 1.47 0.70 14.20
C THR A 52 1.45 0.40 15.70
N THR A 53 2.54 -0.18 16.20
CA THR A 53 2.75 -0.43 17.63
C THR A 53 3.90 0.41 18.14
N LYS A 54 4.11 0.42 19.46
CA LYS A 54 5.26 1.10 20.08
C LYS A 54 6.61 0.57 19.59
N ASP A 55 6.63 -0.66 19.08
CA ASP A 55 7.85 -1.31 18.58
C ASP A 55 8.05 -1.12 17.07
N THR A 56 7.05 -0.58 16.35
CA THR A 56 7.17 -0.28 14.92
C THR A 56 8.16 0.86 14.71
N SER A 57 9.27 0.58 14.03
CA SER A 57 10.29 1.57 13.68
C SER A 57 10.25 2.00 12.21
N VAL A 58 9.71 1.14 11.33
CA VAL A 58 9.66 1.40 9.88
C VAL A 58 8.35 0.92 9.31
N VAL A 59 7.77 1.74 8.41
CA VAL A 59 6.60 1.37 7.61
C VAL A 59 7.02 1.29 6.15
N HIS A 60 6.78 0.13 5.52
CA HIS A 60 7.04 -0.12 4.12
C HIS A 60 5.73 -0.17 3.34
N PHE A 61 5.60 0.72 2.36
CA PHE A 61 4.48 0.71 1.42
C PHE A 61 4.85 -0.10 0.17
N TYR A 62 4.02 -1.08 -0.18
CA TYR A 62 4.12 -1.83 -1.43
C TYR A 62 3.28 -1.22 -2.56
N PHE A 63 2.98 0.07 -2.43
CA PHE A 63 2.35 0.95 -3.40
C PHE A 63 2.93 2.37 -3.24
N THR A 64 2.68 3.26 -4.20
CA THR A 64 2.97 4.68 -4.06
C THR A 64 1.80 5.36 -3.33
N PRO A 65 1.97 5.84 -2.08
CA PRO A 65 0.92 6.58 -1.39
C PRO A 65 0.69 7.95 -2.05
N ASP A 66 -0.56 8.39 -2.11
CA ASP A 66 -0.94 9.69 -2.70
C ASP A 66 -0.71 10.87 -1.75
N ASP A 67 -0.39 10.59 -0.48
CA ASP A 67 -0.20 11.62 0.53
C ASP A 67 1.21 12.22 0.46
N LYS A 68 1.26 13.51 0.11
CA LYS A 68 2.50 14.29 -0.07
C LYS A 68 3.14 14.70 1.25
N ASN A 69 2.47 14.49 2.38
CA ASN A 69 2.98 14.90 3.69
C ASN A 69 4.02 13.92 4.25
N PHE A 70 4.20 12.76 3.61
CA PHE A 70 5.22 11.79 4.00
C PHE A 70 6.49 11.98 3.18
N ASP A 71 7.61 12.17 3.86
CA ASP A 71 8.95 11.97 3.28
C ASP A 71 9.19 10.47 3.12
N CYS A 72 8.63 9.89 2.06
CA CYS A 72 8.87 8.50 1.68
C CYS A 72 10.22 8.36 0.97
N GLN A 73 11.00 7.36 1.40
CA GLN A 73 12.16 6.91 0.63
C GLN A 73 11.73 5.79 -0.32
N SER A 74 11.99 5.95 -1.61
CA SER A 74 11.73 4.92 -2.61
C SER A 74 12.93 3.98 -2.74
N THR A 75 12.65 2.70 -2.97
CA THR A 75 13.69 1.69 -3.24
C THR A 75 13.33 0.89 -4.49
N THR A 76 14.34 0.40 -5.20
CA THR A 76 14.12 -0.41 -6.40
C THR A 76 13.48 -1.74 -6.02
N PHE A 77 12.24 -1.94 -6.48
CA PHE A 77 11.55 -3.22 -6.33
C PHE A 77 11.91 -4.16 -7.48
N LYS A 78 12.58 -5.28 -7.18
CA LYS A 78 12.89 -6.34 -8.15
C LYS A 78 11.84 -7.44 -8.10
N GLY A 79 10.70 -7.20 -8.74
CA GLY A 79 9.69 -8.23 -8.99
C GLY A 79 9.83 -8.85 -10.38
N SER A 80 9.18 -10.00 -10.61
CA SER A 80 9.06 -10.60 -11.94
C SER A 80 7.97 -9.96 -12.81
N GLU A 81 7.43 -8.82 -12.37
CA GLU A 81 6.16 -8.31 -12.85
C GLU A 81 6.36 -7.12 -13.76
N THR A 82 5.58 -7.08 -14.84
CA THR A 82 5.63 -5.99 -15.81
C THR A 82 4.21 -5.49 -16.05
N LEU A 83 3.96 -4.25 -15.65
CA LEU A 83 2.73 -3.53 -15.99
C LEU A 83 3.01 -2.59 -17.16
N PHE A 84 2.10 -2.57 -18.13
CA PHE A 84 2.14 -1.64 -19.25
C PHE A 84 1.08 -0.57 -19.04
N ILE A 85 1.49 0.69 -19.11
CA ILE A 85 0.59 1.83 -18.94
C ILE A 85 0.34 2.44 -20.31
N ARG A 86 -0.91 2.40 -20.76
CA ARG A 86 -1.34 3.07 -21.99
C ARG A 86 -1.70 4.52 -21.66
N THR A 87 -0.91 5.47 -22.15
CA THR A 87 -1.21 6.90 -22.01
C THR A 87 -1.99 7.41 -23.22
N LYS A 88 -2.80 8.47 -23.01
CA LYS A 88 -3.45 9.22 -24.10
C LYS A 88 -2.89 10.64 -24.08
N GLY A 89 -2.05 10.98 -25.06
CA GLY A 89 -1.40 12.29 -25.16
C GLY A 89 -0.04 12.36 -24.46
N LYS A 90 0.44 13.58 -24.20
CA LYS A 90 1.69 13.84 -23.48
C LYS A 90 1.42 13.90 -21.99
N ILE A 91 1.41 12.75 -21.33
CA ILE A 91 1.43 12.65 -19.87
C ILE A 91 2.86 12.23 -19.50
N GLU A 92 3.51 13.04 -18.67
CA GLU A 92 4.79 12.65 -18.07
C GLU A 92 4.51 11.65 -16.96
N PHE A 93 5.05 10.44 -17.12
CA PHE A 93 4.92 9.41 -16.11
C PHE A 93 5.91 9.67 -14.98
N PRO A 94 5.51 9.56 -13.70
CA PRO A 94 6.42 9.77 -12.58
C PRO A 94 7.61 8.81 -12.68
N ARG A 95 8.79 9.32 -12.30
CA ARG A 95 10.03 8.53 -12.30
C ARG A 95 9.96 7.38 -11.30
N GLU A 96 9.25 7.59 -10.19
CA GLU A 96 9.07 6.64 -9.10
C GLU A 96 7.59 6.30 -8.99
N PHE A 97 7.27 5.03 -9.19
CA PHE A 97 5.90 4.55 -9.15
C PHE A 97 5.87 3.06 -8.80
N LYS A 98 4.94 2.68 -7.95
CA LYS A 98 4.60 1.29 -7.65
C LYS A 98 3.09 1.16 -7.53
N HIS A 99 2.53 0.30 -8.36
CA HIS A 99 1.13 -0.12 -8.22
C HIS A 99 1.01 -1.11 -7.04
N PRO A 100 -0.13 -1.15 -6.31
CA PRO A 100 -0.34 -2.11 -5.24
C PRO A 100 -0.10 -3.56 -5.68
N LEU A 101 0.59 -4.32 -4.83
CA LEU A 101 0.94 -5.73 -5.05
C LEU A 101 -0.31 -6.62 -5.11
N THR A 102 -1.38 -6.23 -4.43
CA THR A 102 -2.67 -6.93 -4.34
C THR A 102 -3.44 -7.02 -5.67
N LEU A 103 -3.06 -6.20 -6.66
CA LEU A 103 -3.72 -6.09 -7.96
C LEU A 103 -3.05 -6.95 -9.05
N GLN A 104 -2.18 -7.88 -8.64
CA GLN A 104 -1.63 -8.92 -9.49
C GLN A 104 -2.73 -9.85 -10.01
N ALA A 105 -2.63 -10.16 -11.30
CA ALA A 105 -3.54 -11.05 -12.05
C ALA A 105 -2.74 -12.16 -12.74
#